data_AF-A0A8T7B8P9-F1
#
_entry.id   AF-A0A8T7B8P9-F1
#
_cell.length_a   1.000
_cell.length_b   1.000
_cell.length_c   1.000
_cell.angle_alpha   90.00
_cell.angle_beta   90.00
_cell.angle_gamma   90.00
#
_symmetry.space_group_name_H-M   'P 1'
#
loop_
_entity.id
_entity.type
_entity.pdbx_description
1 polymer ?
#
loop_
_entity_poly.entity_id
_entity_poly.type
_entity_poly.pdbx_seq_one_letter_code
_entity_poly.pdbx_strand_id
1 'polypeptide(L)'
;MFAIKKWVINAEHNSVTFHFECSSFGRFCEEVTFPQATLIAGHQNDQVFCNLLDLMAGYLGVSYFKLAALKEIKLELPSSKAGQKSIEKLYTEGLAEFYVRNGLDYPPLIHFHHESTLKPSRAVPEENLQKVSASVATVAFGGGKDSHTSISLLDKLNVSQELVSVALSNSVKEALQRLSETEVTFVTRKIDPKLISLTKQGKGYNGHVPITAINSIILVAYSYLVGNNWVVFSNEHGASVPT
;
A
#
# COMPACT_ATOMS: atom_id res chain seq x y z
N MET A 1 11.90 18.01 -7.02
CA MET A 1 10.76 17.24 -7.54
C MET A 1 10.85 15.78 -7.12
N PHE A 2 9.73 15.19 -6.72
CA PHE A 2 9.57 13.76 -6.45
C PHE A 2 8.63 13.16 -7.51
N ALA A 3 9.07 12.13 -8.23
CA ALA A 3 8.27 11.49 -9.27
C ALA A 3 7.89 10.06 -8.86
N ILE A 4 6.60 9.75 -9.01
CA ILE A 4 6.04 8.41 -8.87
C ILE A 4 5.83 7.86 -10.27
N LYS A 5 6.50 6.76 -10.59
CA LYS A 5 6.60 6.23 -11.95
C LYS A 5 5.79 4.96 -12.11
N LYS A 6 5.51 4.62 -13.37
CA LYS A 6 4.85 3.37 -13.73
C LYS A 6 5.57 2.17 -13.13
N TRP A 7 4.79 1.29 -12.52
CA TRP A 7 5.21 0.00 -11.96
C TRP A 7 5.47 -1.04 -13.07
N VAL A 8 6.15 -2.13 -12.72
CA VAL A 8 6.47 -3.24 -13.63
C VAL A 8 6.08 -4.56 -12.96
N ILE A 9 5.21 -5.34 -13.62
CA ILE A 9 4.88 -6.71 -13.20
C ILE A 9 6.01 -7.66 -13.60
N ASN A 10 6.47 -8.46 -12.65
CA ASN A 10 7.34 -9.60 -12.87
C ASN A 10 6.54 -10.89 -12.62
N ALA A 11 6.04 -11.47 -13.71
CA ALA A 11 5.19 -12.67 -13.65
C ALA A 11 5.92 -13.91 -13.11
N GLU A 12 7.21 -14.05 -13.40
CA GLU A 12 8.01 -15.21 -12.96
C GLU A 12 8.18 -15.22 -11.43
N HIS A 13 8.33 -14.04 -10.83
CA HIS A 13 8.52 -13.89 -9.40
C HIS A 13 7.24 -13.56 -8.64
N ASN A 14 6.10 -13.51 -9.34
CA ASN A 14 4.82 -13.09 -8.79
C ASN A 14 4.91 -11.76 -8.01
N SER A 15 5.68 -10.81 -8.55
CA SER A 15 5.96 -9.54 -7.91
C SER A 15 5.66 -8.33 -8.80
N VAL A 16 5.53 -7.17 -8.16
CA VAL A 16 5.40 -5.88 -8.83
C VAL A 16 6.49 -4.96 -8.29
N THR A 17 7.28 -4.38 -9.19
CA THR A 17 8.28 -3.37 -8.86
C THR A 17 7.68 -1.97 -9.06
N PHE A 18 7.75 -1.15 -8.01
CA PHE A 18 7.33 0.24 -8.00
C PHE A 18 8.57 1.14 -8.08
N HIS A 19 8.48 2.21 -8.86
CA HIS A 19 9.63 3.05 -9.18
C HIS A 19 9.41 4.50 -8.73
N PHE A 20 10.42 5.07 -8.09
CA PHE A 20 10.39 6.45 -7.60
C PHE A 20 11.66 7.19 -7.99
N GLU A 21 11.56 8.51 -8.16
CA GLU A 21 12.72 9.36 -8.39
C GLU A 21 12.64 10.63 -7.53
N CYS A 22 13.67 10.88 -6.76
CA CYS A 22 13.80 12.08 -5.94
C CYS A 22 14.93 12.94 -6.51
N SER A 23 14.68 14.22 -6.79
CA SER A 23 15.74 15.12 -7.28
C SER A 23 16.95 15.21 -6.35
N SER A 24 16.76 15.01 -5.04
CA SER A 24 17.82 15.09 -4.04
C SER A 24 18.60 13.79 -3.85
N PHE A 25 17.95 12.64 -4.10
CA PHE A 25 18.52 11.33 -3.77
C PHE A 25 18.56 10.35 -4.94
N GLY A 26 18.11 10.73 -6.12
CA GLY A 26 18.05 9.89 -7.31
C GLY A 26 16.92 8.86 -7.26
N ARG A 27 17.14 7.73 -7.94
CA ARG A 27 16.14 6.67 -8.14
C ARG A 27 16.04 5.71 -6.95
N PHE A 28 14.84 5.15 -6.80
CA PHE A 28 14.51 4.08 -5.86
C PHE A 28 13.58 3.05 -6.50
N CYS A 29 13.59 1.83 -5.97
CA CYS A 29 12.59 0.83 -6.25
C CYS A 29 12.09 0.09 -5.01
N GLU A 30 10.80 -0.22 -4.98
CA GLU A 30 10.19 -1.10 -3.99
C GLU A 30 9.54 -2.28 -4.67
N GLU A 31 9.72 -3.47 -4.15
CA GLU A 31 9.06 -4.67 -4.68
C GLU A 31 7.98 -5.16 -3.73
N VAL A 32 6.80 -5.50 -4.28
CA VAL A 32 5.73 -6.21 -3.59
C VAL A 32 5.55 -7.57 -4.24
N THR A 33 5.76 -8.64 -3.48
CA THR A 33 5.60 -10.02 -3.93
C THR A 33 4.33 -10.61 -3.34
N PHE A 34 3.43 -11.06 -4.20
CA PHE A 34 2.20 -11.73 -3.79
C PHE A 34 2.45 -13.25 -3.63
N PRO A 35 1.68 -13.97 -2.79
CA PRO A 35 1.81 -15.42 -2.62
C PRO A 35 1.68 -16.18 -3.95
N GLN A 36 2.41 -17.28 -4.14
CA GLN A 36 2.42 -18.02 -5.42
C GLN A 36 1.02 -18.50 -5.87
N ALA A 37 0.08 -18.68 -4.94
CA ALA A 37 -1.30 -19.00 -5.25
C ALA A 37 -2.04 -17.89 -6.01
N THR A 38 -1.55 -16.65 -5.99
CA THR A 38 -2.17 -15.47 -6.63
C THR A 38 -1.44 -15.12 -7.92
N LEU A 39 -1.63 -15.90 -8.98
CA LEU A 39 -0.90 -15.73 -10.25
C LEU A 39 -1.20 -14.38 -10.92
N ILE A 40 -0.33 -13.38 -10.72
CA ILE A 40 -0.51 -12.04 -11.30
C ILE A 40 -0.35 -12.01 -12.82
N ALA A 41 0.25 -13.05 -13.41
CA ALA A 41 0.47 -13.17 -14.85
C ALA A 41 -0.83 -13.03 -15.66
N GLY A 42 -1.95 -13.54 -15.12
CA GLY A 42 -3.27 -13.43 -15.76
C GLY A 42 -3.88 -12.02 -15.72
N HIS A 43 -3.35 -11.11 -14.91
CA HIS A 43 -3.94 -9.80 -14.63
C HIS A 43 -3.15 -8.62 -15.22
N GLN A 44 -2.18 -8.85 -16.10
CA GLN A 44 -1.37 -7.78 -16.69
C GLN A 44 -2.19 -6.75 -17.49
N ASN A 45 -3.31 -7.20 -18.07
CA ASN A 45 -4.25 -6.36 -18.82
C ASN A 45 -5.57 -6.13 -18.05
N ASP A 46 -5.64 -6.55 -16.79
CA ASP A 46 -6.80 -6.34 -15.94
C ASP A 46 -6.83 -4.88 -15.50
N GLN A 47 -7.82 -4.13 -15.98
CA GLN A 47 -7.91 -2.70 -15.72
C GLN A 47 -8.13 -2.40 -14.23
N VAL A 48 -8.84 -3.25 -13.48
CA VAL A 48 -9.05 -3.05 -12.05
C VAL A 48 -7.74 -3.24 -11.31
N PHE A 49 -7.02 -4.32 -11.61
CA PHE A 49 -5.73 -4.58 -10.99
C PHE A 49 -4.72 -3.48 -11.32
N CYS A 50 -4.61 -3.06 -12.59
CA CYS A 50 -3.78 -1.93 -12.99
C CYS A 50 -4.11 -0.64 -12.22
N ASN A 51 -5.40 -0.34 -12.00
CA ASN A 51 -5.82 0.83 -11.21
C ASN A 51 -5.40 0.73 -9.75
N LEU A 52 -5.47 -0.48 -9.17
CA LEU A 52 -4.98 -0.74 -7.82
C LEU A 52 -3.46 -0.57 -7.74
N LEU A 53 -2.71 -1.03 -8.75
CA LEU A 53 -1.26 -0.84 -8.82
C LEU A 53 -0.87 0.64 -8.94
N ASP A 54 -1.62 1.45 -9.71
CA ASP A 54 -1.40 2.91 -9.75
C ASP A 54 -1.61 3.56 -8.38
N LEU A 55 -2.66 3.14 -7.65
CA LEU A 55 -2.92 3.65 -6.30
C LEU A 55 -1.86 3.17 -5.29
N MET A 56 -1.43 1.90 -5.38
CA MET A 56 -0.33 1.35 -4.60
C MET A 56 0.97 2.13 -4.84
N ALA A 57 1.30 2.46 -6.09
CA ALA A 57 2.48 3.25 -6.41
C ALA A 57 2.46 4.61 -5.69
N GLY A 58 1.31 5.30 -5.71
CA GLY A 58 1.10 6.52 -4.95
C GLY A 58 1.32 6.33 -3.44
N TYR A 59 0.76 5.26 -2.88
CA TYR A 59 0.78 5.01 -1.43
C TYR A 59 2.15 4.57 -0.91
N LEU A 60 2.86 3.71 -1.66
CA LEU A 60 4.20 3.27 -1.32
C LEU A 60 5.22 4.42 -1.39
N GLY A 61 5.01 5.33 -2.34
CA GLY A 61 5.87 6.49 -2.59
C GLY A 61 6.07 7.40 -1.36
N VAL A 62 5.13 7.42 -0.39
CA VAL A 62 5.26 8.26 0.82
C VAL A 62 6.54 7.96 1.60
N SER A 63 6.98 6.69 1.61
CA SER A 63 8.19 6.27 2.33
C SER A 63 9.44 6.94 1.76
N TYR A 64 9.48 7.14 0.44
CA TYR A 64 10.61 7.75 -0.27
C TYR A 64 10.51 9.27 -0.32
N PHE A 65 9.29 9.80 -0.44
CA PHE A 65 9.02 11.25 -0.40
C PHE A 65 9.56 11.91 0.87
N LYS A 66 9.38 11.23 2.02
CA LYS A 66 9.83 11.71 3.33
C LYS A 66 11.34 11.92 3.44
N LEU A 67 12.15 11.42 2.51
CA LEU A 67 13.57 11.76 2.50
C LEU A 67 13.80 13.26 2.27
N ALA A 68 12.94 13.91 1.48
CA ALA A 68 13.18 15.28 1.02
C ALA A 68 11.97 16.22 1.19
N ALA A 69 10.76 15.71 1.41
CA ALA A 69 9.53 16.50 1.58
C ALA A 69 9.35 17.60 0.50
N LEU A 70 9.61 17.24 -0.75
CA LEU A 70 9.66 18.19 -1.87
C LEU A 70 8.28 18.78 -2.18
N LYS A 71 8.20 20.08 -2.49
CA LYS A 71 6.94 20.76 -2.81
C LYS A 71 6.35 20.40 -4.18
N GLU A 72 7.08 19.63 -4.98
CA GLU A 72 6.71 19.27 -6.35
C GLU A 72 6.63 17.74 -6.46
N ILE A 73 5.42 17.21 -6.70
CA ILE A 73 5.18 15.78 -6.91
C ILE A 73 4.67 15.57 -8.35
N LYS A 74 5.33 14.69 -9.09
CA LYS A 74 4.91 14.28 -10.43
C LYS A 74 4.34 12.86 -10.38
N LEU A 75 3.11 12.69 -10.87
CA LEU A 75 2.44 11.39 -11.00
C LEU A 75 2.49 10.96 -12.47
N GLU A 76 3.41 10.05 -12.80
CA GLU A 76 3.56 9.44 -14.13
C GLU A 76 2.78 8.12 -14.20
N LEU A 77 1.51 8.19 -13.78
CA LEU A 77 0.59 7.07 -13.67
C LEU A 77 -0.75 7.41 -14.33
N PRO A 78 -1.43 6.47 -15.01
CA PRO A 78 -2.76 6.68 -15.57
C PRO A 78 -3.86 6.62 -14.48
N SER A 79 -3.63 7.19 -13.31
CA SER A 79 -4.55 7.17 -12.18
C SER A 79 -5.89 7.83 -12.51
N SER A 80 -6.99 7.22 -12.04
CA SER A 80 -8.32 7.84 -12.11
C SER A 80 -8.38 9.13 -11.28
N LYS A 81 -9.35 10.02 -11.54
CA LYS A 81 -9.54 11.24 -10.74
C LYS A 81 -9.72 10.96 -9.24
N ALA A 82 -10.39 9.87 -8.90
CA ALA A 82 -10.56 9.45 -7.50
C ALA A 82 -9.23 8.97 -6.90
N GLY A 83 -8.45 8.18 -7.66
CA GLY A 83 -7.12 7.75 -7.25
C GLY A 83 -6.16 8.93 -7.05
N GLN A 84 -6.15 9.90 -7.97
CA GLN A 84 -5.39 11.14 -7.86
C GLN A 84 -5.71 11.89 -6.55
N LYS A 85 -7.00 12.15 -6.27
CA LYS A 85 -7.43 12.79 -5.02
C LYS A 85 -7.04 12.01 -3.78
N SER A 86 -7.12 10.68 -3.83
CA SER A 86 -6.74 9.81 -2.72
C SER A 86 -5.24 9.89 -2.43
N ILE A 87 -4.41 9.90 -3.48
CA ILE A 87 -2.96 10.10 -3.37
C ILE A 87 -2.68 11.50 -2.82
N GLU A 88 -3.25 12.56 -3.39
CA GLU A 88 -3.07 13.92 -2.92
C GLU A 88 -3.38 14.05 -1.42
N LYS A 89 -4.53 13.53 -0.99
CA LYS A 89 -4.95 13.48 0.42
C LYS A 89 -3.97 12.73 1.31
N LEU A 90 -3.40 11.62 0.84
CA LEU A 90 -2.41 10.86 1.60
C LEU A 90 -1.16 11.70 1.90
N TYR A 91 -0.70 12.47 0.91
CA TYR A 91 0.49 13.31 1.04
C TYR A 91 0.23 14.61 1.81
N THR A 92 -0.99 15.15 1.78
CA THR A 92 -1.32 16.40 2.48
C THR A 92 -1.84 16.18 3.90
N GLU A 93 -2.76 15.23 4.09
CA GLU A 93 -3.41 14.93 5.38
C GLU A 93 -2.80 13.69 6.05
N GLY A 94 -2.51 12.64 5.27
CA GLY A 94 -1.96 11.37 5.80
C GLY A 94 -0.53 11.48 6.36
N LEU A 95 0.14 12.61 6.15
CA LEU A 95 1.47 12.93 6.66
C LEU A 95 1.45 14.10 7.67
N ALA A 96 0.32 14.41 8.30
CA ALA A 96 0.20 15.53 9.24
C ALA A 96 1.24 15.49 10.39
N GLU A 97 1.35 14.38 11.14
CA GLU A 97 2.37 14.22 12.20
C GLU A 97 3.78 14.43 11.65
N PHE A 98 4.05 13.90 10.45
CA PHE A 98 5.33 14.04 9.78
C PHE A 98 5.70 15.52 9.55
N TYR A 99 4.78 16.34 9.05
CA TYR A 99 5.07 17.77 8.84
C TYR A 99 5.33 18.49 10.16
N VAL A 100 4.42 18.33 11.13
CA VAL A 100 4.51 18.98 12.44
C VAL A 100 5.81 18.60 13.17
N ARG A 101 6.14 17.31 13.22
CA ARG A 101 7.31 16.79 13.93
C ARG A 101 8.65 17.29 13.37
N ASN A 102 8.70 17.61 12.08
CA ASN A 102 9.92 18.10 11.44
C ASN A 102 9.93 19.63 11.26
N GLY A 103 8.96 20.35 11.84
CA GLY A 103 8.87 21.82 11.71
C GLY A 103 8.63 22.28 10.27
N LEU A 104 7.96 21.46 9.46
CA LEU A 104 7.58 21.78 8.09
C LEU A 104 6.18 22.44 8.07
N ASP A 105 5.87 23.17 6.99
CA ASP A 105 4.57 23.82 6.80
C ASP A 105 3.43 22.79 6.85
N TYR A 106 2.39 23.07 7.65
CA TYR A 106 1.15 22.29 7.70
C TYR A 106 -0.09 23.22 7.72
N PRO A 107 -1.08 23.05 6.83
CA PRO A 107 -1.10 22.07 5.73
C PRO A 107 0.02 22.33 4.70
N PRO A 108 0.60 21.28 4.11
CA PRO A 108 1.72 21.45 3.20
C PRO A 108 1.25 22.05 1.88
N LEU A 109 2.02 22.98 1.32
CA LEU A 109 1.83 23.44 -0.06
C LEU A 109 2.58 22.51 -1.01
N ILE A 110 1.86 21.57 -1.61
CA ILE A 110 2.39 20.63 -2.61
C ILE A 110 1.70 20.88 -3.96
N HIS A 111 2.51 21.02 -5.00
CA HIS A 111 2.07 21.09 -6.38
C HIS A 111 2.12 19.68 -7.00
N PHE A 112 0.95 19.15 -7.35
CA PHE A 112 0.82 17.85 -8.01
C PHE A 112 0.73 18.03 -9.52
N HIS A 113 1.66 17.41 -10.23
CA HIS A 113 1.71 17.38 -11.69
C HIS A 113 1.28 16.01 -12.17
N HIS A 114 0.10 15.95 -12.77
CA HIS A 114 -0.42 14.75 -13.41
C HIS A 114 0.06 14.73 -14.86
N GLU A 115 0.66 13.62 -15.29
CA GLU A 115 1.17 13.47 -16.65
C GLU A 115 0.03 13.54 -17.68
N SER A 116 -0.09 14.67 -18.38
CA SER A 116 -1.22 14.99 -19.27
C SER A 116 -1.31 14.09 -20.51
N THR A 117 -0.20 13.45 -20.88
CA THR A 117 -0.15 12.49 -21.99
C THR A 117 -0.79 11.14 -21.64
N LEU A 118 -0.94 10.83 -20.35
CA LEU A 118 -1.62 9.62 -19.88
C LEU A 118 -3.12 9.89 -19.77
N LYS A 119 -3.92 9.10 -20.50
CA LYS A 119 -5.37 9.14 -20.31
C LYS A 119 -5.70 8.58 -18.92
N PRO A 120 -6.43 9.32 -18.07
CA PRO A 120 -6.87 8.79 -16.78
C PRO A 120 -7.63 7.50 -16.99
N SER A 121 -7.34 6.50 -16.16
CA SER A 121 -8.06 5.25 -16.19
C SER A 121 -9.55 5.48 -15.96
N ARG A 122 -10.36 4.76 -16.73
CA ARG A 122 -11.82 4.80 -16.62
C ARG A 122 -12.28 3.91 -15.47
N ALA A 123 -13.39 4.31 -14.85
CA ALA A 123 -14.10 3.41 -13.95
C ALA A 123 -14.46 2.13 -14.72
N VAL A 124 -14.19 0.98 -14.11
CA VAL A 124 -14.65 -0.30 -14.64
C VAL A 124 -16.12 -0.45 -14.26
N PRO A 125 -17.04 -0.68 -15.22
CA PRO A 125 -18.44 -0.92 -14.92
C PRO A 125 -18.61 -2.08 -13.93
N GLU A 126 -19.57 -1.98 -13.02
CA GLU A 126 -19.79 -2.97 -11.95
C GLU A 126 -20.05 -4.38 -12.53
N GLU A 127 -20.76 -4.45 -13.65
CA GLU A 127 -21.01 -5.68 -14.42
C GLU A 127 -19.74 -6.38 -14.94
N ASN A 128 -18.62 -5.65 -15.06
CA ASN A 128 -17.32 -6.17 -15.48
C ASN A 128 -16.40 -6.48 -14.30
N LEU A 129 -16.82 -6.20 -13.07
CA LEU A 129 -16.10 -6.65 -11.87
C LEU A 129 -16.32 -8.16 -11.72
N GLN A 130 -15.28 -8.87 -11.27
CA GLN A 130 -15.42 -10.29 -10.98
C GLN A 130 -16.53 -10.49 -9.94
N LYS A 131 -17.54 -11.30 -10.30
CA LYS A 131 -18.57 -11.70 -9.35
C LYS A 131 -17.92 -12.58 -8.31
N VAL A 132 -17.89 -12.09 -7.08
CA VAL A 132 -17.29 -12.85 -5.99
C VAL A 132 -18.19 -14.02 -5.63
N SER A 133 -17.64 -15.23 -5.74
CA SER A 133 -18.38 -16.48 -5.56
C SER A 133 -18.45 -16.91 -4.09
N ALA A 134 -17.51 -16.45 -3.24
CA ALA A 134 -17.42 -16.81 -1.83
C ALA A 134 -17.19 -15.58 -0.95
N SER A 135 -17.96 -15.44 0.14
CA SER A 135 -17.82 -14.34 1.10
C SER A 135 -16.67 -14.59 2.07
N VAL A 136 -15.44 -14.59 1.54
CA VAL A 136 -14.22 -14.71 2.36
C VAL A 136 -13.70 -13.31 2.71
N ALA A 137 -13.46 -13.08 4.00
CA ALA A 137 -12.84 -11.88 4.52
C ALA A 137 -11.31 -12.05 4.59
N THR A 138 -10.58 -11.16 3.93
CA THR A 138 -9.14 -10.95 4.15
C THR A 138 -8.94 -10.16 5.43
N VAL A 139 -8.49 -10.82 6.48
CA VAL A 139 -8.24 -10.18 7.79
C VAL A 139 -6.79 -9.75 7.86
N ALA A 140 -6.56 -8.45 8.04
CA ALA A 140 -5.24 -7.90 8.25
C ALA A 140 -4.67 -8.40 9.58
N PHE A 141 -3.76 -9.36 9.51
CA PHE A 141 -3.21 -10.03 10.67
C PHE A 141 -1.90 -9.40 11.13
N GLY A 142 -1.90 -8.85 12.35
CA GLY A 142 -0.73 -8.24 13.00
C GLY A 142 -0.22 -9.01 14.22
N GLY A 143 -0.86 -10.11 14.60
CA GLY A 143 -0.52 -10.91 15.79
C GLY A 143 -0.83 -10.24 17.13
N GLY A 144 -1.47 -9.07 17.11
CA GLY A 144 -1.88 -8.32 18.31
C GLY A 144 -3.34 -8.56 18.69
N LYS A 145 -3.73 -8.02 19.85
CA LYS A 145 -5.09 -8.09 20.40
C LYS A 145 -6.16 -7.66 19.38
N ASP A 146 -5.83 -6.68 18.56
CA ASP A 146 -6.76 -6.07 17.61
C ASP A 146 -7.11 -7.04 16.49
N SER A 147 -6.12 -7.68 15.85
CA SER A 147 -6.39 -8.70 14.83
C SER A 147 -7.11 -9.91 15.41
N HIS A 148 -6.79 -10.36 16.62
CA HIS A 148 -7.54 -11.44 17.28
C HIS A 148 -8.99 -11.06 17.62
N THR A 149 -9.24 -9.78 17.90
CA THR A 149 -10.61 -9.28 18.10
C THR A 149 -11.40 -9.33 16.80
N SER A 150 -10.83 -8.90 15.67
CA SER A 150 -11.46 -9.07 14.35
C SER A 150 -11.80 -10.54 14.07
N ILE A 151 -10.84 -11.44 14.30
CA ILE A 151 -11.01 -12.88 14.10
C ILE A 151 -12.19 -13.40 14.92
N SER A 152 -12.22 -13.11 16.23
CA SER A 152 -13.29 -13.56 17.13
C SER A 152 -14.66 -13.01 16.75
N LEU A 153 -14.74 -11.76 16.26
CA LEU A 153 -15.99 -11.18 15.79
C LEU A 153 -16.50 -11.85 14.51
N LEU A 154 -15.60 -12.12 13.55
CA LEU A 154 -15.96 -12.79 12.31
C LEU A 154 -16.37 -14.25 12.54
N ASP A 155 -15.70 -14.95 13.46
CA ASP A 155 -16.09 -16.31 13.88
C ASP A 155 -17.50 -16.33 14.48
N LYS A 156 -17.83 -15.37 15.35
CA LYS A 156 -19.19 -15.24 15.92
C LYS A 156 -20.26 -14.94 14.87
N LEU A 157 -19.87 -14.30 13.77
CA LEU A 157 -20.74 -14.00 12.63
C LEU A 157 -20.77 -15.13 11.59
N ASN A 158 -20.02 -16.22 11.78
CA ASN A 158 -19.85 -17.31 10.83
C ASN A 158 -19.36 -16.84 9.44
N VAL A 159 -18.47 -15.86 9.42
CA VAL A 159 -17.85 -15.35 8.18
C VAL A 159 -16.55 -16.12 7.93
N SER A 160 -16.45 -16.76 6.76
CA SER A 160 -15.19 -17.37 6.32
C SER A 160 -14.10 -16.31 6.22
N GLN A 161 -12.91 -16.61 6.74
CA GLN A 161 -11.82 -15.65 6.80
C GLN A 161 -10.48 -16.27 6.46
N GLU A 162 -9.62 -15.44 5.87
CA GLU A 162 -8.22 -15.73 5.61
C GLU A 162 -7.37 -14.71 6.36
N LEU A 163 -6.37 -15.18 7.12
CA LEU A 163 -5.43 -14.31 7.80
C LEU A 163 -4.32 -13.92 6.84
N VAL A 164 -4.17 -12.62 6.60
CA VAL A 164 -3.18 -12.11 5.64
C VAL A 164 -2.35 -11.00 6.27
N SER A 165 -1.04 -11.07 6.10
CA SER A 165 -0.12 -10.05 6.61
C SER A 165 0.83 -9.54 5.53
N VAL A 166 1.20 -8.26 5.66
CA VAL A 166 2.20 -7.62 4.81
C VAL A 166 3.54 -7.62 5.56
N ALA A 167 4.48 -8.44 5.12
CA ALA A 167 5.75 -8.67 5.84
C ALA A 167 6.95 -8.04 5.12
N LEU A 168 7.91 -7.55 5.92
CA LEU A 168 9.16 -6.93 5.44
C LEU A 168 10.36 -7.87 5.50
N SER A 169 10.26 -8.99 6.23
CA SER A 169 11.34 -9.97 6.39
C SER A 169 10.80 -11.35 6.75
N ASN A 170 11.61 -12.39 6.57
CA ASN A 170 11.27 -13.74 7.00
C ASN A 170 11.11 -13.85 8.52
N SER A 171 11.92 -13.11 9.29
CA SER A 171 11.77 -13.07 10.76
C SER A 171 10.41 -12.52 11.21
N VAL A 172 9.87 -11.52 10.50
CA VAL A 172 8.51 -11.01 10.76
C VAL A 172 7.47 -12.07 10.41
N LYS A 173 7.62 -12.78 9.29
CA LYS A 173 6.71 -13.88 8.90
C LYS A 173 6.66 -14.96 9.96
N GLU A 174 7.83 -15.46 10.38
CA GLU A 174 7.94 -16.49 11.41
C GLU A 174 7.34 -16.04 12.75
N ALA A 175 7.59 -14.80 13.15
CA ALA A 175 7.04 -14.26 14.40
C ALA A 175 5.52 -14.19 14.35
N LEU A 176 4.94 -13.70 13.25
CA LEU A 176 3.48 -13.63 13.08
C LEU A 176 2.84 -15.01 13.00
N GLN A 177 3.45 -15.96 12.28
CA GLN A 177 2.92 -17.31 12.21
C GLN A 177 2.86 -17.98 13.58
N ARG A 178 3.82 -17.74 14.48
CA ARG A 178 3.81 -18.26 15.86
C ARG A 178 2.69 -17.66 16.73
N LEU A 179 2.12 -16.52 16.33
CA LEU A 179 1.02 -15.85 17.03
C LEU A 179 -0.36 -16.27 16.49
N SER A 180 -0.40 -17.14 15.48
CA SER A 180 -1.63 -17.63 14.87
C SER A 180 -1.75 -19.14 15.05
N GLU A 181 -2.97 -19.61 15.32
CA GLU A 181 -3.30 -21.04 15.32
C GLU A 181 -3.55 -21.58 13.90
N THR A 182 -3.78 -20.68 12.93
CA THR A 182 -4.01 -21.00 11.53
C THR A 182 -2.90 -20.45 10.64
N GLU A 183 -2.79 -20.98 9.42
CA GLU A 183 -1.82 -20.49 8.44
C GLU A 183 -2.06 -19.01 8.12
N VAL A 184 -0.98 -18.22 8.12
CA VAL A 184 -1.01 -16.80 7.75
C VAL A 184 -0.45 -16.65 6.34
N THR A 185 -1.25 -16.11 5.43
CA THR A 185 -0.79 -15.78 4.10
C THR A 185 0.04 -14.48 4.12
N PHE A 186 1.18 -14.47 3.42
CA PHE A 186 2.08 -13.32 3.42
C PHE A 186 2.23 -12.65 2.05
N VAL A 187 1.86 -11.38 1.97
CA VAL A 187 2.35 -10.48 0.92
C VAL A 187 3.67 -9.89 1.40
N THR A 188 4.71 -9.96 0.59
CA THR A 188 6.06 -9.51 1.00
C THR A 188 6.38 -8.16 0.38
N ARG A 189 6.91 -7.24 1.18
CA ARG A 189 7.47 -5.97 0.72
C ARG A 189 8.98 -5.98 0.88
N LYS A 190 9.68 -5.52 -0.15
CA LYS A 190 11.12 -5.30 -0.13
C LYS A 190 11.40 -3.82 -0.41
N ILE A 191 11.65 -3.11 0.68
CA ILE A 191 12.04 -1.69 0.68
C ILE A 191 13.41 -1.53 0.03
N ASP A 192 13.62 -0.45 -0.73
CA ASP A 192 14.93 -0.15 -1.30
C ASP A 192 16.00 -0.06 -0.19
N PRO A 193 17.09 -0.86 -0.27
CA PRO A 193 18.20 -0.78 0.68
C PRO A 193 18.80 0.63 0.79
N LYS A 194 18.73 1.42 -0.29
CA LYS A 194 19.19 2.81 -0.30
C LYS A 194 18.35 3.70 0.61
N LEU A 195 17.04 3.50 0.70
CA LEU A 195 16.20 4.24 1.65
C LEU A 195 16.67 3.95 3.08
N ILE A 196 16.88 2.68 3.41
CA ILE A 196 17.35 2.25 4.74
C ILE A 196 18.72 2.86 5.05
N SER A 197 19.64 2.86 4.08
CA SER A 197 20.98 3.45 4.23
C SER A 197 20.93 4.97 4.48
N LEU A 198 20.12 5.70 3.70
CA LEU A 198 19.96 7.15 3.86
C LEU A 198 19.34 7.52 5.20
N THR A 199 18.33 6.76 5.66
CA THR A 199 17.70 6.97 6.97
C THR A 199 18.69 6.72 8.11
N LYS A 200 19.52 5.66 8.03
CA LYS A 200 20.58 5.39 9.03
C LYS A 200 21.65 6.48 9.07
N GLN A 201 21.89 7.16 7.95
CA GLN A 201 22.81 8.30 7.86
C GLN A 201 22.18 9.62 8.34
N GLY A 202 20.90 9.62 8.76
CA GLY A 202 20.19 10.83 9.19
C GLY A 202 19.89 11.80 8.05
N LYS A 203 19.89 11.34 6.78
CA LYS A 203 19.68 12.20 5.60
C LYS A 203 18.21 12.46 5.28
N GLY A 204 17.29 11.71 5.87
CA GLY A 204 15.85 11.88 5.70
C GLY A 204 15.19 12.46 6.95
N TYR A 205 13.95 12.91 6.78
CA TYR A 205 13.13 13.37 7.90
C TYR A 205 12.58 12.20 8.73
N ASN A 206 12.34 12.45 10.01
CA ASN A 206 11.78 11.47 10.95
C ASN A 206 10.25 11.49 10.93
N GLY A 207 9.61 10.53 11.59
CA GLY A 207 8.15 10.47 11.74
C GLY A 207 7.54 9.23 11.11
N HIS A 208 6.26 8.99 11.33
CA HIS A 208 5.58 7.79 10.85
C HIS A 208 5.17 7.91 9.37
N VAL A 209 5.00 6.76 8.73
CA VAL A 209 4.25 6.67 7.46
C VAL A 209 2.86 6.15 7.79
N PRO A 210 1.83 6.47 6.99
CA PRO A 210 0.48 5.93 7.17
C PRO A 210 0.46 4.43 6.79
N ILE A 211 1.04 3.59 7.66
CA ILE A 211 1.27 2.17 7.38
C ILE A 211 -0.04 1.40 7.20
N THR A 212 -1.09 1.78 7.93
CA THR A 212 -2.43 1.23 7.74
C THR A 212 -2.91 1.47 6.32
N ALA A 213 -2.78 2.69 5.79
CA ALA A 213 -3.19 3.01 4.42
C ALA A 213 -2.39 2.19 3.38
N ILE A 214 -1.07 2.05 3.57
CA ILE A 214 -0.21 1.24 2.72
C ILE A 214 -0.63 -0.24 2.76
N ASN A 215 -0.81 -0.80 3.95
CA ASN A 215 -1.21 -2.20 4.09
C ASN A 215 -2.62 -2.42 3.55
N SER A 216 -3.55 -1.48 3.74
CA SER A 216 -4.91 -1.58 3.22
C SER A 216 -4.93 -1.67 1.70
N ILE A 217 -4.20 -0.82 0.98
CA ILE A 217 -4.22 -0.88 -0.50
C ILE A 217 -3.55 -2.17 -1.02
N ILE A 218 -2.50 -2.65 -0.36
CA ILE A 218 -1.87 -3.93 -0.70
C ILE A 218 -2.83 -5.10 -0.47
N LEU A 219 -3.55 -5.11 0.65
CA LEU A 219 -4.51 -6.16 0.95
C LEU A 219 -5.74 -6.09 0.03
N VAL A 220 -6.20 -4.89 -0.37
CA VAL A 220 -7.24 -4.76 -1.40
C VAL A 220 -6.79 -5.37 -2.74
N ALA A 221 -5.54 -5.11 -3.15
CA ALA A 221 -4.98 -5.72 -4.35
C ALA A 221 -4.88 -7.25 -4.24
N TYR A 222 -4.43 -7.76 -3.09
CA TYR A 222 -4.41 -9.19 -2.81
C TYR A 222 -5.81 -9.80 -2.86
N SER A 223 -6.77 -9.24 -2.13
CA SER A 223 -8.15 -9.72 -2.06
C SER A 223 -8.80 -9.75 -3.44
N TYR A 224 -8.53 -8.73 -4.26
CA TYR A 224 -8.99 -8.71 -5.64
C TYR A 224 -8.45 -9.90 -6.45
N LEU A 225 -7.15 -10.20 -6.35
CA LEU A 225 -6.52 -11.30 -7.08
C LEU A 225 -7.05 -12.69 -6.67
N VAL A 226 -7.44 -12.88 -5.40
CA VAL A 226 -7.97 -14.15 -4.90
C VAL A 226 -9.50 -14.23 -4.92
N GLY A 227 -10.17 -13.14 -5.29
CA GLY A 227 -11.63 -13.06 -5.26
C GLY A 227 -12.21 -13.01 -3.84
N ASN A 228 -11.48 -12.48 -2.86
CA ASN A 228 -12.00 -12.23 -1.52
C ASN A 228 -12.84 -10.94 -1.51
N ASN A 229 -13.91 -10.94 -0.71
CA ASN A 229 -14.93 -9.89 -0.74
C ASN A 229 -14.58 -8.68 0.12
N TRP A 230 -13.96 -8.91 1.26
CA TRP A 230 -13.76 -7.88 2.29
C TRP A 230 -12.29 -7.83 2.69
N VAL A 231 -11.82 -6.63 3.00
CA VAL A 231 -10.57 -6.41 3.75
C VAL A 231 -10.95 -5.87 5.12
N VAL A 232 -10.57 -6.60 6.17
CA VAL A 232 -10.92 -6.28 7.55
C VAL A 232 -9.67 -5.83 8.29
N PHE A 233 -9.69 -4.59 8.77
CA PHE A 233 -8.72 -4.06 9.73
C PHE A 233 -9.42 -3.80 11.06
N SER A 234 -8.77 -4.16 12.16
CA SER A 234 -9.09 -3.55 13.45
C SER A 234 -8.33 -2.25 13.59
N ASN A 235 -9.06 -1.17 13.84
CA ASN A 235 -8.48 0.13 14.13
C ASN A 235 -8.96 0.57 15.51
N GLU A 236 -8.04 0.71 16.45
CA GLU A 236 -8.36 1.19 17.80
C GLU A 236 -8.81 2.66 17.72
N HIS A 237 -9.79 3.06 18.55
CA HIS A 237 -10.31 4.42 18.53
C HIS A 237 -9.20 5.48 18.72
N GLY A 238 -8.21 5.19 19.57
CA GLY A 238 -7.04 6.06 19.78
C GLY A 238 -6.14 6.23 18.55
N ALA A 239 -6.15 5.29 17.60
CA ALA A 239 -5.41 5.40 16.34
C ALA A 239 -6.15 6.27 15.30
N SER A 240 -7.37 6.73 15.60
CA SER A 240 -8.16 7.63 14.75
C SER A 240 -8.14 9.09 15.24
N VAL A 241 -7.48 9.39 16.36
CA VAL A 241 -7.33 10.74 16.90
C VAL A 241 -6.01 11.32 16.40
N PRO A 242 -5.97 12.55 15.85
CA PRO A 242 -4.69 13.20 15.52
C PRO A 242 -3.86 13.36 16.79
N THR A 243 -2.67 12.76 16.82
CA THR A 243 -1.65 12.97 17.87
C THR A 243 -0.69 14.07 17.48
#